data_AF-A0A842IIR0-F1
#
_entry.id   AF-A0A842IIR0-F1
#
_cell.length_a   1.000
_cell.length_b   1.000
_cell.length_c   1.000
_cell.angle_alpha   90.00
_cell.angle_beta   90.00
_cell.angle_gamma   90.00
#
_symmetry.space_group_name_H-M   'P 1'
#
loop_
_entity.id
_entity.type
_entity.pdbx_description
1 polymer ?
#
loop_
_entity_poly.entity_id
_entity_poly.type
_entity_poly.pdbx_seq_one_letter_code
_entity_poly.pdbx_strand_id
1 'polypeptide(L)'
;MNIDEKNSNKMEQILAGVRSRIDSFLNASDSPIERLFLLRILNFIESERSQDYSFYNWSFEESYEVAEMDFKYQAKVKGIEPKAYIGRYIINASFINQPIQDVEFLNTPESVRAFLEVIPQRKVYCKKSEKFYSVDVGLILDFRNHFGKSNKRYFLGIECDGHAFHSTKDQIKRDNARTRDLKSSGWDMLRYSGSEIYNQSDEEFAKDFRMILDILRGVESSDNWEYKV
;
A
#
# COMPACT_ATOMS: atom_id res chain seq x y z
N MET A 1 -12.03 -41.09 -9.81
CA MET A 1 -12.04 -39.87 -8.97
C MET A 1 -13.48 -39.42 -8.77
N ASN A 2 -14.01 -39.53 -7.56
CA ASN A 2 -15.36 -39.05 -7.21
C ASN A 2 -15.40 -37.50 -7.31
N ILE A 3 -16.58 -36.91 -7.45
CA ILE A 3 -16.79 -35.44 -7.48
C ILE A 3 -16.16 -34.78 -6.25
N ASP A 4 -16.30 -35.38 -5.07
CA ASP A 4 -15.69 -34.86 -3.84
C ASP A 4 -14.16 -34.81 -3.92
N GLU A 5 -13.54 -35.84 -4.48
CA GLU A 5 -12.09 -35.91 -4.66
C GLU A 5 -11.60 -34.92 -5.73
N LYS A 6 -12.38 -34.68 -6.79
CA LYS A 6 -12.11 -33.61 -7.78
C LYS A 6 -12.22 -32.22 -7.15
N ASN A 7 -13.23 -32.00 -6.32
CA ASN A 7 -13.44 -30.73 -5.62
C ASN A 7 -12.32 -30.45 -4.61
N SER A 8 -11.93 -31.45 -3.81
CA SER A 8 -10.79 -31.35 -2.88
C SER A 8 -9.48 -31.04 -3.61
N ASN A 9 -9.18 -31.73 -4.71
CA ASN A 9 -7.99 -31.44 -5.51
C ASN A 9 -8.00 -30.03 -6.09
N LYS A 10 -9.15 -29.54 -6.57
CA LYS A 10 -9.29 -28.16 -7.07
C LYS A 10 -9.15 -27.13 -5.94
N MET A 11 -9.69 -27.41 -4.77
CA MET A 11 -9.54 -26.57 -3.58
C MET A 11 -8.07 -26.44 -3.17
N GLU A 12 -7.34 -27.56 -3.09
CA GLU A 12 -5.90 -27.55 -2.76
C GLU A 12 -5.08 -26.78 -3.79
N GLN A 13 -5.39 -26.90 -5.09
CA GLN A 13 -4.73 -26.10 -6.14
C GLN A 13 -4.98 -24.61 -5.96
N ILE A 14 -6.22 -24.20 -5.63
CA ILE A 14 -6.56 -22.81 -5.37
C ILE A 14 -5.83 -22.30 -4.12
N LEU A 15 -5.83 -23.07 -3.04
CA LEU A 15 -5.15 -22.71 -1.79
C LEU A 15 -3.63 -22.57 -1.97
N ALA A 16 -3.01 -23.49 -2.70
CA ALA A 16 -1.59 -23.41 -3.05
C ALA A 16 -1.28 -22.13 -3.85
N GLY A 17 -2.15 -21.77 -4.81
CA GLY A 17 -2.02 -20.52 -5.55
C GLY A 17 -2.20 -19.27 -4.68
N VAL A 18 -3.12 -19.27 -3.72
CA VAL A 18 -3.27 -18.17 -2.75
C VAL A 18 -2.03 -18.03 -1.86
N ARG A 19 -1.54 -19.14 -1.28
CA ARG A 19 -0.34 -19.15 -0.42
C ARG A 19 0.88 -18.65 -1.17
N SER A 20 1.13 -19.17 -2.37
CA SER A 20 2.28 -18.76 -3.18
C SER A 20 2.28 -17.27 -3.49
N ARG A 21 1.10 -16.66 -3.67
CA ARG A 21 0.99 -15.22 -3.87
C ARG A 21 1.37 -14.47 -2.59
N ILE A 22 0.72 -14.79 -1.46
CA ILE A 22 1.03 -14.17 -0.16
C ILE A 22 2.53 -14.29 0.17
N ASP A 23 3.13 -15.46 -0.06
CA ASP A 23 4.55 -15.65 0.15
C ASP A 23 5.39 -14.74 -0.76
N SER A 24 5.04 -14.61 -2.03
CA SER A 24 5.72 -13.70 -2.96
C SER A 24 5.63 -12.23 -2.52
N PHE A 25 4.50 -11.81 -1.95
CA PHE A 25 4.31 -10.46 -1.41
C PHE A 25 5.22 -10.17 -0.23
N LEU A 26 5.20 -11.08 0.75
CA LEU A 26 5.97 -10.90 1.98
C LEU A 26 7.46 -11.01 1.69
N ASN A 27 7.86 -11.90 0.79
CA ASN A 27 9.26 -12.09 0.40
C ASN A 27 9.81 -10.98 -0.51
N ALA A 28 8.97 -10.07 -1.01
CA ALA A 28 9.44 -8.85 -1.67
C ALA A 28 10.06 -7.85 -0.67
N SER A 29 9.87 -8.05 0.63
CA SER A 29 10.62 -7.38 1.68
C SER A 29 11.67 -8.31 2.30
N ASP A 30 12.88 -7.78 2.51
CA ASP A 30 13.99 -8.50 3.15
C ASP A 30 13.96 -8.43 4.70
N SER A 31 13.13 -7.55 5.26
CA SER A 31 13.13 -7.25 6.70
C SER A 31 11.97 -7.92 7.43
N PRO A 32 12.21 -8.68 8.52
CA PRO A 32 11.14 -9.32 9.29
C PRO A 32 10.09 -8.32 9.82
N ILE A 33 10.50 -7.10 10.17
CA ILE A 33 9.57 -6.11 10.72
C ILE A 33 8.67 -5.50 9.64
N GLU A 34 9.19 -5.31 8.43
CA GLU A 34 8.40 -4.89 7.26
C GLU A 34 7.41 -5.99 6.87
N ARG A 35 7.82 -7.27 6.90
CA ARG A 35 6.91 -8.40 6.69
C ARG A 35 5.79 -8.46 7.72
N LEU A 36 6.11 -8.22 8.99
CA LEU A 36 5.10 -8.14 10.04
C LEU A 36 4.11 -6.99 9.77
N PHE A 37 4.60 -5.82 9.35
CA PHE A 37 3.75 -4.70 8.98
C PHE A 37 2.81 -5.06 7.81
N LEU A 38 3.34 -5.66 6.75
CA LEU A 38 2.57 -6.12 5.59
C LEU A 38 1.51 -7.17 5.99
N LEU A 39 1.85 -8.11 6.87
CA LEU A 39 0.90 -9.08 7.41
C LEU A 39 -0.23 -8.42 8.19
N ARG A 40 0.06 -7.38 8.98
CA ARG A 40 -0.97 -6.61 9.69
C ARG A 40 -1.92 -5.89 8.73
N ILE A 41 -1.41 -5.34 7.62
CA ILE A 41 -2.27 -4.77 6.57
C ILE A 41 -3.21 -5.84 5.98
N LEU A 42 -2.68 -7.03 5.66
CA LEU A 42 -3.50 -8.13 5.13
C LEU A 42 -4.57 -8.58 6.15
N ASN A 43 -4.18 -8.71 7.42
CA ASN A 43 -5.11 -9.08 8.50
C ASN A 43 -6.21 -8.02 8.67
N PHE A 44 -5.84 -6.74 8.63
CA PHE A 44 -6.79 -5.62 8.65
C PHE A 44 -7.82 -5.74 7.52
N ILE A 45 -7.35 -5.90 6.28
CA ILE A 45 -8.24 -6.01 5.10
C ILE A 45 -9.20 -7.19 5.22
N GLU A 46 -8.72 -8.34 5.68
CA GLU A 46 -9.57 -9.53 5.86
C GLU A 46 -10.60 -9.31 6.97
N SER A 47 -10.22 -8.68 8.09
CA SER A 47 -11.14 -8.34 9.16
C SER A 47 -12.25 -7.37 8.70
N GLU A 48 -11.91 -6.36 7.90
CA GLU A 48 -12.88 -5.40 7.35
C GLU A 48 -13.87 -6.08 6.38
N ARG A 49 -13.40 -7.06 5.61
CA ARG A 49 -14.25 -7.85 4.72
C ARG A 49 -15.32 -8.64 5.48
N SER A 50 -15.00 -9.11 6.69
CA SER A 50 -15.89 -9.94 7.50
C SER A 50 -17.02 -9.17 8.20
N GLN A 51 -16.89 -7.84 8.34
CA GLN A 51 -17.82 -7.03 9.14
C GLN A 51 -19.03 -6.48 8.38
N ASP A 52 -19.33 -6.99 7.18
CA ASP A 52 -20.55 -6.66 6.40
C ASP A 52 -20.77 -5.14 6.19
N TYR A 53 -19.68 -4.36 6.16
CA TYR A 53 -19.73 -3.00 5.66
C TYR A 53 -19.89 -3.08 4.14
N SER A 54 -21.10 -2.79 3.65
CA SER A 54 -21.45 -2.65 2.22
C SER A 54 -20.54 -1.68 1.44
N PHE A 55 -19.68 -0.94 2.14
CA PHE A 55 -18.74 0.05 1.65
C PHE A 55 -17.44 -0.50 1.04
N TYR A 56 -17.10 -1.77 1.23
CA TYR A 56 -15.81 -2.31 0.80
C TYR A 56 -15.98 -3.59 -0.02
N ASN A 57 -15.97 -3.44 -1.36
CA ASN A 57 -15.81 -4.60 -2.22
C ASN A 57 -14.31 -4.84 -2.46
N TRP A 58 -13.72 -5.72 -1.65
CA TRP A 58 -12.33 -6.11 -1.75
C TRP A 58 -12.14 -7.13 -2.85
N SER A 59 -11.48 -6.76 -3.94
CA SER A 59 -11.04 -7.71 -4.96
C SER A 59 -9.52 -7.68 -5.09
N PHE A 60 -8.94 -8.87 -5.09
CA PHE A 60 -7.51 -9.08 -5.27
C PHE A 60 -7.21 -9.12 -6.76
N GLU A 61 -6.53 -8.10 -7.27
CA GLU A 61 -5.98 -8.13 -8.61
C GLU A 61 -4.46 -8.08 -8.52
N GLU A 62 -3.84 -9.21 -8.89
CA GLU A 62 -2.42 -9.27 -9.12
C GLU A 62 -2.17 -8.65 -10.49
N SER A 63 -1.55 -7.46 -10.51
CA SER A 63 -1.10 -6.85 -11.74
C SER A 63 0.42 -6.80 -11.74
N TYR A 64 1.00 -7.49 -12.73
CA TYR A 64 2.41 -7.38 -13.06
C TYR A 64 2.58 -6.17 -13.95
N GLU A 65 2.54 -4.96 -13.39
CA GLU A 65 3.13 -3.84 -14.09
C GLU A 65 4.63 -3.91 -13.89
N VAL A 66 5.34 -4.44 -14.90
CA VAL A 66 6.65 -3.88 -15.24
C VAL A 66 6.38 -2.41 -15.36
N ALA A 67 6.76 -1.64 -14.35
CA ALA A 67 6.55 -0.21 -14.42
C ALA A 67 7.32 0.23 -15.67
N GLU A 68 6.58 0.59 -16.72
CA GLU A 68 7.02 1.53 -17.74
C GLU A 68 7.28 2.88 -17.06
N MET A 69 8.01 2.92 -15.94
CA MET A 69 8.83 4.05 -15.57
C MET A 69 9.95 4.11 -16.61
N ASP A 70 9.51 4.53 -17.79
CA ASP A 70 10.17 5.45 -18.67
C ASP A 70 11.41 4.81 -19.31
N PHE A 71 11.17 3.94 -20.29
CA PHE A 71 12.19 3.41 -21.21
C PHE A 71 13.09 4.54 -21.78
N LYS A 72 12.56 5.78 -21.88
CA LYS A 72 13.32 6.98 -22.25
C LYS A 72 14.29 7.49 -21.17
N TYR A 73 14.01 7.27 -19.88
CA TYR A 73 14.90 7.61 -18.76
C TYR A 73 15.91 6.50 -18.45
N GLN A 74 15.54 5.23 -18.65
CA GLN A 74 16.46 4.09 -18.55
C GLN A 74 17.66 4.23 -19.51
N ALA A 75 17.45 4.84 -20.69
CA ALA A 75 18.51 5.14 -21.63
C ALA A 75 19.50 6.26 -21.16
N LYS A 76 19.12 7.09 -20.19
CA LYS A 76 19.97 8.19 -19.67
C LYS A 76 20.83 7.81 -18.47
N VAL A 77 20.40 6.84 -17.66
CA VAL A 77 21.12 6.42 -16.45
C VAL A 77 21.95 5.17 -16.76
N LYS A 78 23.17 5.35 -17.28
CA LYS A 78 24.09 4.24 -17.57
C LYS A 78 24.43 3.46 -16.28
N GLY A 79 24.18 2.15 -16.28
CA GLY A 79 24.78 1.22 -15.32
C GLY A 79 23.93 0.79 -14.12
N ILE A 80 22.62 1.08 -14.09
CA ILE A 80 21.72 0.50 -13.08
C ILE A 80 21.05 -0.73 -13.70
N GLU A 81 21.44 -1.92 -13.25
CA GLU A 81 20.63 -3.11 -13.51
C GLU A 81 19.31 -3.00 -12.75
N PRO A 82 18.15 -3.08 -13.42
CA PRO A 82 16.87 -3.05 -12.74
C PRO A 82 16.70 -4.34 -11.95
N LYS A 83 16.99 -4.31 -10.65
CA LYS A 83 16.26 -5.16 -9.69
C LYS A 83 14.87 -4.55 -9.50
N ALA A 84 14.06 -4.54 -10.55
CA ALA A 84 12.72 -3.97 -10.55
C ALA A 84 11.71 -5.06 -10.91
N TYR A 85 11.60 -6.04 -10.02
CA TYR A 85 10.40 -6.85 -9.93
C TYR A 85 9.67 -6.43 -8.67
N ILE A 86 8.58 -5.69 -8.85
CA ILE A 86 7.68 -5.31 -7.77
C ILE A 86 6.38 -6.05 -8.06
N GLY A 87 6.15 -7.16 -7.36
CA GLY A 87 4.79 -7.68 -7.25
C GLY A 87 3.93 -6.59 -6.61
N ARG A 88 2.89 -6.11 -7.29
CA ARG A 88 1.95 -5.14 -6.72
C ARG A 88 0.78 -5.88 -6.12
N TYR A 89 0.39 -5.49 -4.92
CA TYR A 89 -0.89 -5.90 -4.36
C TYR A 89 -1.86 -4.76 -4.56
N ILE A 90 -2.72 -4.89 -5.58
CA ILE A 90 -3.84 -3.98 -5.72
C ILE A 90 -4.98 -4.54 -4.89
N ILE A 91 -5.30 -3.80 -3.85
CA ILE A 91 -6.46 -4.01 -3.02
C ILE A 91 -7.51 -3.02 -3.52
N ASN A 92 -8.46 -3.53 -4.30
CA ASN A 92 -9.58 -2.71 -4.75
C ASN A 92 -10.47 -2.42 -3.54
N ALA A 93 -10.77 -1.15 -3.26
CA ALA A 93 -11.63 -0.76 -2.16
C ALA A 93 -12.55 0.36 -2.66
N SER A 94 -13.72 -0.02 -3.15
CA SER A 94 -14.66 0.94 -3.76
C SER A 94 -15.36 1.80 -2.71
N PHE A 95 -14.77 2.94 -2.36
CA PHE A 95 -15.42 3.94 -1.51
C PHE A 95 -16.38 4.81 -2.29
N ILE A 96 -17.56 5.05 -1.72
CA ILE A 96 -18.45 6.14 -2.15
C ILE A 96 -18.46 7.17 -1.02
N ASN A 97 -18.36 8.45 -1.36
CA ASN A 97 -18.41 9.59 -0.41
C ASN A 97 -19.79 9.78 0.28
N GLN A 98 -20.69 8.80 0.20
CA GLN A 98 -22.03 8.82 0.79
C GLN A 98 -22.41 7.41 1.29
N PRO A 99 -23.17 7.29 2.39
CA PRO A 99 -23.75 6.02 2.83
C PRO A 99 -24.50 5.33 1.69
N ILE A 100 -24.21 4.05 1.42
CA ILE A 100 -24.90 3.29 0.37
C ILE A 100 -26.34 3.07 0.81
N GLN A 101 -27.26 3.84 0.23
CA GLN A 101 -28.68 3.50 0.24
C GLN A 101 -29.08 2.74 -1.03
N ASP A 102 -28.30 2.82 -2.12
CA ASP A 102 -28.59 2.15 -3.39
C ASP A 102 -27.33 1.66 -4.13
N VAL A 103 -27.28 0.36 -4.42
CA VAL A 103 -26.22 -0.30 -5.21
C VAL A 103 -26.20 0.21 -6.66
N GLU A 104 -27.32 0.75 -7.16
CA GLU A 104 -27.42 1.32 -8.50
C GLU A 104 -26.52 2.56 -8.70
N PHE A 105 -26.22 3.32 -7.63
CA PHE A 105 -25.35 4.50 -7.71
C PHE A 105 -23.91 4.14 -8.16
N LEU A 106 -23.42 2.93 -7.84
CA LEU A 106 -22.09 2.45 -8.26
C LEU A 106 -21.94 2.32 -9.79
N ASN A 107 -23.05 2.34 -10.53
CA ASN A 107 -23.09 2.25 -11.98
C ASN A 107 -23.32 3.61 -12.65
N THR A 108 -23.31 4.70 -11.88
CA THR A 108 -23.51 6.05 -12.42
C THR A 108 -22.16 6.69 -12.82
N PRO A 109 -22.13 7.56 -13.85
CA PRO A 109 -20.95 8.35 -14.21
C PRO A 109 -20.37 9.20 -13.07
N GLU A 110 -21.20 9.55 -12.09
CA GLU A 110 -20.87 10.32 -10.89
C GLU A 110 -20.16 9.49 -9.81
N SER A 111 -20.16 8.16 -9.95
CA SER A 111 -19.44 7.28 -9.02
C SER A 111 -17.92 7.44 -9.16
N VAL A 112 -17.27 7.61 -8.01
CA VAL A 112 -15.81 7.51 -7.86
C VAL A 112 -15.54 6.26 -7.07
N ARG A 113 -14.54 5.48 -7.48
CA ARG A 113 -14.05 4.30 -6.76
C ARG A 113 -12.60 4.56 -6.36
N ALA A 114 -12.19 4.18 -5.15
CA ALA A 114 -10.78 4.20 -4.81
C ALA A 114 -10.15 2.80 -4.94
N PHE A 115 -8.85 2.81 -5.13
CA PHE A 115 -8.03 1.63 -5.33
C PHE A 115 -6.81 1.81 -4.45
N LEU A 116 -6.60 0.92 -3.47
CA LEU A 116 -5.45 0.96 -2.59
C LEU A 116 -4.41 -0.04 -3.10
N GLU A 117 -3.29 0.45 -3.61
CA GLU A 117 -2.14 -0.41 -3.93
C GLU A 117 -1.20 -0.44 -2.72
N VAL A 118 -0.88 -1.64 -2.24
CA VAL A 118 0.15 -1.87 -1.22
C VAL A 118 1.37 -2.48 -1.92
N ILE A 119 2.51 -1.83 -1.73
CA ILE A 119 3.72 -2.13 -2.49
C ILE A 119 4.88 -2.38 -1.52
N PRO A 120 5.35 -3.62 -1.39
CA PRO A 120 6.53 -3.93 -0.58
C PRO A 120 7.79 -3.41 -1.28
N GLN A 121 8.69 -2.79 -0.52
CA GLN A 121 10.00 -2.27 -0.93
C GLN A 121 10.03 -1.60 -2.32
N ARG A 122 9.47 -0.39 -2.41
CA ARG A 122 9.40 0.36 -3.66
C ARG A 122 10.62 1.25 -3.87
N LYS A 123 11.24 1.18 -5.06
CA LYS A 123 12.18 2.20 -5.52
C LYS A 123 11.41 3.38 -6.14
N VAL A 124 11.62 4.58 -5.61
CA VAL A 124 11.02 5.82 -6.08
C VAL A 124 12.10 6.71 -6.68
N TYR A 125 11.93 7.07 -7.95
CA TYR A 125 12.78 8.05 -8.62
C TYR A 125 12.29 9.47 -8.33
N CYS A 126 13.17 10.30 -7.77
CA CYS A 126 12.93 11.70 -7.52
C CYS A 126 13.57 12.55 -8.60
N LYS A 127 12.75 13.07 -9.54
CA LYS A 127 13.23 13.82 -10.71
C LYS A 127 14.08 15.04 -10.35
N LYS A 128 13.72 15.75 -9.28
CA LYS A 128 14.41 16.99 -8.87
C LYS A 128 15.84 16.74 -8.43
N SER A 129 16.10 15.64 -7.73
CA SER A 129 17.44 15.29 -7.25
C SER A 129 18.14 14.23 -8.10
N GLU A 130 17.44 13.70 -9.10
CA GLU A 130 17.90 12.62 -9.97
C GLU A 130 18.35 11.36 -9.20
N LYS A 131 17.72 11.10 -8.06
CA LYS A 131 18.06 9.99 -7.15
C LYS A 131 16.94 8.97 -7.05
N PHE A 132 17.33 7.75 -6.72
CA PHE A 132 16.40 6.70 -6.30
C PHE A 132 16.44 6.55 -4.79
N TYR A 133 15.26 6.47 -4.19
CA TYR A 133 15.08 6.13 -2.78
C TYR A 133 14.31 4.81 -2.68
N SER A 134 14.65 3.99 -1.70
CA SER A 134 13.74 2.92 -1.26
C SER A 134 12.62 3.54 -0.43
N VAL A 135 11.48 2.87 -0.40
CA VAL A 135 10.39 3.07 0.54
C VAL A 135 10.00 1.66 0.98
N ASP A 136 9.96 1.40 2.29
CA ASP A 136 9.81 0.03 2.80
C ASP A 136 8.42 -0.54 2.48
N VAL A 137 7.37 0.27 2.66
CA VAL A 137 6.01 -0.04 2.19
C VAL A 137 5.40 1.20 1.53
N GLY A 138 4.97 1.08 0.28
CA GLY A 138 4.25 2.12 -0.44
C GLY A 138 2.74 1.87 -0.43
N LEU A 139 1.97 2.88 -0.04
CA LEU A 139 0.51 2.92 -0.17
C LEU A 139 0.14 3.91 -1.28
N ILE A 140 -0.58 3.46 -2.29
CA ILE A 140 -1.07 4.31 -3.38
C ILE A 140 -2.58 4.26 -3.37
N LEU A 141 -3.22 5.39 -3.10
CA LEU A 141 -4.68 5.52 -3.18
C LEU A 141 -5.04 6.20 -4.51
N ASP A 142 -5.62 5.45 -5.43
CA ASP A 142 -6.03 5.91 -6.76
C ASP A 142 -7.54 6.00 -6.86
N PHE A 143 -8.07 7.21 -7.03
CA PHE A 143 -9.47 7.47 -7.27
C PHE A 143 -9.74 7.44 -8.76
N ARG A 144 -10.57 6.49 -9.20
CA ARG A 144 -10.97 6.34 -10.61
C ARG A 144 -12.46 6.64 -10.77
N ASN A 145 -12.82 7.25 -11.89
CA ASN A 145 -14.22 7.42 -12.25
C ASN A 145 -14.83 6.11 -12.77
N HIS A 146 -16.12 6.13 -13.10
CA HIS A 146 -16.84 4.99 -13.67
C HIS A 146 -16.17 4.34 -14.90
N PHE A 147 -15.43 5.12 -15.70
CA PHE A 147 -14.69 4.63 -16.88
C PHE A 147 -13.31 4.02 -16.54
N GLY A 148 -12.96 3.92 -15.26
CA GLY A 148 -11.64 3.45 -14.81
C GLY A 148 -10.53 4.48 -15.01
N LYS A 149 -10.84 5.72 -15.41
CA LYS A 149 -9.84 6.77 -15.57
C LYS A 149 -9.46 7.34 -14.21
N SER A 150 -8.16 7.29 -13.89
CA SER A 150 -7.60 7.93 -12.70
C SER A 150 -7.90 9.43 -12.70
N ASN A 151 -8.50 9.89 -11.61
CA ASN A 151 -8.83 11.28 -11.33
C ASN A 151 -7.81 11.89 -10.36
N LYS A 152 -7.51 11.17 -9.27
CA LYS A 152 -6.57 11.64 -8.23
C LYS A 152 -5.80 10.46 -7.64
N ARG A 153 -4.50 10.65 -7.40
CA ARG A 153 -3.66 9.68 -6.70
C ARG A 153 -2.98 10.31 -5.50
N TYR A 154 -2.92 9.55 -4.41
CA TYR A 154 -2.12 9.88 -3.23
C TYR A 154 -1.06 8.80 -3.04
N PHE A 155 0.14 9.22 -2.67
CA PHE A 155 1.28 8.34 -2.46
C PHE A 155 1.79 8.54 -1.04
N LEU A 156 1.81 7.47 -0.27
CA LEU A 156 2.31 7.46 1.09
C LEU A 156 3.37 6.37 1.22
N GLY A 157 4.57 6.75 1.63
CA GLY A 157 5.62 5.82 1.99
C GLY A 157 5.62 5.58 3.49
N ILE A 158 5.81 4.34 3.87
CA ILE A 158 5.98 3.92 5.25
C ILE A 158 7.39 3.38 5.39
N GLU A 159 8.13 3.93 6.35
CA GLU A 159 9.44 3.44 6.78
C GLU A 159 9.28 2.63 8.07
N CYS A 160 9.84 1.43 8.11
CA CYS A 160 9.80 0.53 9.25
C CYS A 160 11.18 0.50 9.92
N ASP A 161 11.41 1.34 10.92
CA ASP A 161 12.72 1.50 11.55
C ASP A 161 13.04 0.31 12.48
N GLY A 162 13.92 -0.60 12.05
CA GLY A 162 14.19 -1.87 12.74
C GLY A 162 14.89 -1.80 14.11
N HIS A 163 15.63 -0.74 14.47
CA HIS A 163 16.07 -0.49 15.86
C HIS A 163 16.83 0.84 16.01
N ALA A 164 16.68 1.45 17.18
CA ALA A 164 17.33 2.65 17.75
C ALA A 164 18.63 3.14 17.08
N PHE A 165 18.58 4.31 16.43
CA PHE A 165 19.78 5.03 16.03
C PHE A 165 20.00 6.27 16.88
N HIS A 166 21.10 6.28 17.62
CA HIS A 166 21.80 7.52 17.94
C HIS A 166 22.15 8.19 16.60
N SER A 167 21.27 9.08 16.16
CA SER A 167 21.37 9.72 14.86
C SER A 167 22.42 10.81 14.94
N THR A 168 23.51 10.67 14.20
CA THR A 168 24.48 11.76 14.00
C THR A 168 23.81 12.92 13.26
N LYS A 169 24.30 14.14 13.44
CA LYS A 169 23.80 15.33 12.72
C LYS A 169 23.78 15.12 11.20
N ASP A 170 24.75 14.37 10.67
CA ASP A 170 24.84 14.05 9.24
C ASP A 170 23.80 13.02 8.78
N GLN A 171 23.40 12.07 9.64
CA GLN A 171 22.27 11.18 9.33
C GLN A 171 20.96 11.96 9.29
N ILE A 172 20.70 12.80 10.28
CA ILE A 172 19.50 13.65 10.32
C ILE A 172 19.41 14.54 9.07
N LYS A 173 20.53 15.15 8.67
CA LYS A 173 20.58 16.00 7.46
C LYS A 173 20.28 15.20 6.19
N ARG A 174 20.78 13.96 6.07
CA ARG A 174 20.52 13.08 4.94
C ARG A 174 19.07 12.61 4.90
N ASP A 175 18.51 12.23 6.03
CA ASP A 175 17.10 11.81 6.14
C ASP A 175 16.17 12.98 5.79
N ASN A 176 16.44 14.18 6.30
CA ASN A 176 15.68 15.38 5.95
C ASN A 176 15.80 15.75 4.47
N ALA A 177 16.93 15.48 3.82
CA ALA A 177 17.05 15.66 2.37
C ALA A 177 16.22 14.61 1.60
N ARG A 178 16.31 13.34 2.00
CA ARG A 178 15.50 12.24 1.44
C ARG A 178 14.00 12.52 1.56
N THR A 179 13.52 12.89 2.74
CA THR A 179 12.10 13.19 2.96
C THR A 179 11.62 14.37 2.11
N ARG A 180 12.43 15.42 1.96
CA ARG A 180 12.07 16.56 1.10
C ARG A 180 12.04 16.18 -0.38
N ASP A 181 12.95 15.34 -0.84
CA ASP A 181 12.99 14.88 -2.23
C ASP A 181 11.79 13.99 -2.55
N LEU A 182 11.46 13.04 -1.67
CA LEU A 182 10.27 12.19 -1.76
C LEU A 182 8.99 13.02 -1.75
N LYS A 183 8.87 13.98 -0.81
CA LYS A 183 7.73 14.91 -0.75
C LYS A 183 7.58 15.76 -2.01
N SER A 184 8.70 16.26 -2.55
CA SER A 184 8.68 16.99 -3.83
C SER A 184 8.26 16.13 -5.03
N SER A 185 8.31 14.81 -4.88
CA SER A 185 7.87 13.82 -5.86
C SER A 185 6.44 13.30 -5.57
N GLY A 186 5.71 13.93 -4.65
CA GLY A 186 4.33 13.62 -4.32
C GLY A 186 4.13 12.53 -3.26
N TRP A 187 5.20 12.07 -2.61
CA TRP A 187 5.15 11.08 -1.54
C TRP A 187 5.14 11.75 -0.18
N ASP A 188 4.06 11.59 0.58
CA ASP A 188 4.13 11.80 2.02
C ASP A 188 4.80 10.59 2.68
N MET A 189 5.36 10.79 3.87
CA MET A 189 6.13 9.75 4.57
C MET A 189 5.64 9.63 6.01
N LEU A 190 5.36 8.40 6.43
CA LEU A 190 5.17 8.02 7.82
C LEU A 190 6.27 7.04 8.24
N ARG A 191 6.58 7.02 9.52
CA ARG A 191 7.62 6.18 10.09
C ARG A 191 7.08 5.48 11.30
N TYR A 192 7.25 4.16 11.32
CA TYR A 192 6.94 3.32 12.45
C TYR A 192 8.24 2.79 13.05
N SER A 193 8.35 2.82 14.37
CA SER A 193 9.46 2.12 15.03
C SER A 193 9.21 0.61 15.04
N GLY A 194 10.26 -0.20 15.02
CA GLY A 194 10.10 -1.65 15.09
C GLY A 194 9.44 -2.11 16.39
N SER A 195 9.68 -1.41 17.50
CA SER A 195 8.98 -1.64 18.76
C SER A 195 7.49 -1.31 18.69
N GLU A 196 7.10 -0.27 17.95
CA GLU A 196 5.69 0.10 17.75
C GLU A 196 5.00 -0.99 16.93
N ILE A 197 5.56 -1.37 15.78
CA ILE A 197 5.01 -2.44 14.93
C ILE A 197 4.90 -3.77 15.70
N TYR A 198 5.90 -4.10 16.52
CA TYR A 198 5.93 -5.36 17.25
C TYR A 198 4.96 -5.39 18.43
N ASN A 199 4.90 -4.33 19.24
CA ASN A 199 4.12 -4.33 20.48
C ASN A 199 2.66 -3.90 20.29
N GLN A 200 2.32 -3.27 19.16
CA GLN A 200 0.95 -2.84 18.87
C GLN A 200 0.00 -4.05 18.77
N SER A 201 -1.20 -3.96 19.33
CA SER A 201 -2.25 -4.96 19.09
C SER A 201 -2.82 -4.86 17.67
N ASP A 202 -3.53 -5.87 17.19
CA ASP A 202 -4.17 -5.81 15.87
C ASP A 202 -5.31 -4.76 15.85
N GLU A 203 -6.00 -4.56 16.97
CA GLU A 203 -7.04 -3.55 17.11
C GLU A 203 -6.48 -2.12 17.04
N GLU A 204 -5.36 -1.85 17.72
CA GLU A 204 -4.66 -0.57 17.65
C GLU A 204 -4.14 -0.30 16.24
N PHE A 205 -3.54 -1.31 15.60
CA PHE A 205 -3.07 -1.20 14.22
C PHE A 205 -4.24 -0.88 13.28
N ALA A 206 -5.37 -1.58 13.42
CA ALA A 206 -6.55 -1.33 12.60
C ALA A 206 -7.08 0.09 12.76
N LYS A 207 -7.06 0.66 13.97
CA LYS A 207 -7.45 2.05 14.22
C LYS A 207 -6.51 3.03 13.51
N ASP A 208 -5.20 2.86 13.67
CA ASP A 208 -4.20 3.73 13.05
C ASP A 208 -4.24 3.65 11.53
N PHE A 209 -4.41 2.44 10.98
CA PHE A 209 -4.47 2.24 9.54
C PHE A 209 -5.75 2.83 8.94
N ARG A 210 -6.91 2.73 9.63
CA ARG A 210 -8.13 3.46 9.20
C ARG A 210 -7.90 4.96 9.15
N MET A 211 -7.26 5.53 10.17
CA MET A 211 -6.92 6.96 10.19
C MET A 211 -6.01 7.34 9.00
N ILE A 212 -5.01 6.52 8.68
CA ILE A 212 -4.19 6.72 7.47
C ILE A 212 -5.06 6.76 6.22
N LEU A 213 -5.98 5.80 6.06
CA LEU A 213 -6.87 5.76 4.90
C LEU A 213 -7.78 6.99 4.84
N ASP A 214 -8.29 7.48 5.97
CA ASP A 214 -9.13 8.68 6.01
C ASP A 214 -8.36 9.95 5.65
N ILE A 215 -7.12 10.09 6.14
CA ILE A 215 -6.20 11.17 5.73
C ILE A 215 -5.97 11.12 4.21
N LEU A 216 -5.69 9.93 3.66
CA LEU A 216 -5.47 9.76 2.22
C LEU A 216 -6.74 10.07 1.40
N ARG A 217 -7.93 9.87 1.96
CA ARG A 217 -9.20 10.25 1.33
C ARG A 217 -9.44 11.77 1.38
N GLY A 218 -8.74 12.50 2.24
CA GLY A 218 -9.01 13.91 2.50
C GLY A 218 -10.29 14.12 3.29
N VAL A 219 -10.68 13.14 4.12
CA VAL A 219 -11.71 13.33 5.14
C VAL A 219 -11.06 14.14 6.27
N GLU A 220 -11.51 15.37 6.49
CA GLU A 220 -11.16 16.08 7.72
C GLU A 220 -11.67 15.24 8.89
N SER A 221 -10.78 14.86 9.81
CA SER A 221 -11.20 14.09 10.97
C SER A 221 -12.24 14.90 11.74
N SER A 222 -13.42 14.32 11.93
CA SER A 222 -14.46 14.93 12.77
C SER A 222 -14.04 15.06 14.23
N ASP A 223 -12.94 14.41 14.60
CA ASP A 223 -12.33 14.47 15.90
C ASP A 223 -11.05 15.31 15.84
N ASN A 224 -11.07 16.43 16.53
CA ASN A 224 -9.90 17.25 16.83
C ASN A 224 -8.87 16.39 17.59
N TRP A 225 -7.75 16.04 16.96
CA TRP A 225 -6.59 15.54 17.68
C TRP A 225 -5.37 16.42 17.38
N GLU A 226 -4.81 16.98 18.46
CA GLU A 226 -3.55 17.72 18.43
C GLU A 226 -2.38 16.73 18.27
N TYR A 227 -1.57 16.95 17.24
CA TYR A 227 -0.26 16.30 17.07
C TYR A 227 0.63 16.70 18.25
N LYS A 228 0.85 15.79 19.21
CA LYS A 228 1.93 15.98 20.19
C LYS A 228 3.23 15.53 19.54
N VAL A 229 3.99 16.53 19.09
CA VAL A 229 5.42 16.44 18.72
C VAL A 229 6.25 16.02 19.93
#